data_AF-A0A659URT3-F1
#
_entry.id   AF-A0A659URT3-F1
#
_cell.length_a   1.000
_cell.length_b   1.000
_cell.length_c   1.000
_cell.angle_alpha   90.00
_cell.angle_beta   90.00
_cell.angle_gamma   90.00
#
_symmetry.space_group_name_H-M   'P 1'
#
loop_
_entity.id
_entity.type
_entity.pdbx_description
1 polymer ?
#
loop_
_entity_poly.entity_id
_entity_poly.type
_entity_poly.pdbx_seq_one_letter_code
_entity_poly.pdbx_strand_id
1 'polypeptide(L)'
;RGIIGTRLPLKRRLAAAMRPGVMPILVTTALALIGAFTVFSFIAPLAIEGAGLSPIALPGMLLAFGAGAVIGNIVGGQAADRFGATRTVAWSLALSAAMLVTFSLIPTFLPHHLAGPSLMGMMVPWGIV
;
A
#
# COMPACT_ATOMS: atom_id res chain seq x y z
N ARG A 1 23.42 -15.38 -20.25
CA ARG A 1 24.60 -15.41 -19.34
C ARG A 1 24.07 -15.51 -17.92
N GLY A 2 24.26 -16.66 -17.26
CA GLY A 2 23.68 -16.92 -15.94
C GLY A 2 24.23 -15.95 -14.90
N ILE A 3 23.34 -15.34 -14.11
CA ILE A 3 23.73 -14.49 -12.98
C ILE A 3 24.35 -15.42 -11.94
N ILE A 4 25.68 -15.51 -11.91
CA ILE A 4 26.40 -16.25 -10.86
C ILE A 4 26.15 -15.47 -9.56
N GLY A 5 25.22 -15.97 -8.75
CA GLY A 5 24.91 -15.39 -7.44
C GLY A 5 26.17 -15.42 -6.58
N THR A 6 26.74 -14.25 -6.32
CA THR A 6 27.87 -14.15 -5.40
C THR A 6 27.41 -14.60 -4.02
N ARG A 7 28.03 -15.67 -3.48
CA ARG A 7 27.76 -16.18 -2.13
C ARG A 7 28.33 -15.19 -1.12
N LEU A 8 27.64 -14.07 -0.92
CA LEU A 8 28.01 -13.06 0.07
C LEU A 8 27.61 -13.55 1.47
N PRO A 9 28.55 -13.57 2.43
CA PRO A 9 28.25 -13.95 3.80
C PRO A 9 27.24 -12.96 4.43
N LEU A 10 26.39 -13.44 5.33
CA LEU A 10 25.31 -12.65 5.97
C LEU A 10 25.82 -11.32 6.55
N LYS A 11 27.00 -11.33 7.18
CA LYS A 11 27.67 -10.13 7.69
C LYS A 11 27.86 -9.05 6.64
N ARG A 12 28.22 -9.40 5.39
CA ARG A 12 28.37 -8.43 4.30
C ARG A 12 27.04 -7.93 3.76
N ARG A 13 25.98 -8.73 3.81
CA ARG A 13 24.62 -8.30 3.45
C ARG A 13 24.07 -7.31 4.46
N LEU A 14 24.23 -7.59 5.75
CA LEU A 14 23.85 -6.67 6.83
C LEU A 14 24.68 -5.37 6.80
N ALA A 15 25.97 -5.46 6.49
CA ALA A 15 26.80 -4.27 6.30
C ALA A 15 26.33 -3.37 5.15
N ALA A 16 25.66 -3.92 4.13
CA ALA A 16 25.08 -3.11 3.06
C ALA A 16 23.85 -2.30 3.53
N ALA A 17 23.07 -2.82 4.48
CA ALA A 17 21.97 -2.10 5.11
C ALA A 17 22.44 -0.90 5.95
N MET A 18 23.68 -0.97 6.46
CA MET A 18 24.33 0.09 7.24
C MET A 18 24.95 1.21 6.36
N ARG A 19 24.81 1.15 5.03
CA ARG A 19 25.31 2.21 4.16
C ARG A 19 24.54 3.52 4.38
N PRO A 20 25.22 4.68 4.33
CA PRO A 20 24.55 5.99 4.42
C PRO A 20 23.40 6.09 3.41
N GLY A 21 22.21 6.50 3.89
CA GLY A 21 21.00 6.62 3.08
C GLY A 21 20.13 5.36 2.99
N VAL A 22 20.65 4.17 3.30
CA VAL A 22 19.85 2.92 3.24
C VAL A 22 18.92 2.77 4.43
N MET A 23 19.38 3.07 5.65
CA MET A 23 18.54 2.99 6.85
C MET A 23 17.26 3.85 6.77
N PRO A 24 17.31 5.13 6.35
CA PRO A 24 16.10 5.92 6.14
C PRO A 24 15.12 5.30 5.15
N ILE A 25 15.61 4.71 4.05
CA ILE A 25 14.76 4.03 3.06
C ILE A 25 14.11 2.80 3.69
N LEU A 26 14.87 1.97 4.41
CA LEU A 26 14.35 0.78 5.08
C LEU A 26 13.27 1.13 6.13
N VAL A 27 13.51 2.15 6.94
CA VAL A 27 12.53 2.63 7.94
C VAL A 27 11.27 3.14 7.24
N THR A 28 11.43 3.93 6.18
CA THR A 28 10.30 4.47 5.42
C THR A 28 9.46 3.35 4.81
N THR A 29 10.11 2.35 4.18
CA THR A 29 9.43 1.18 3.63
C THR A 29 8.75 0.37 4.72
N ALA A 30 9.42 0.15 5.86
CA ALA A 30 8.82 -0.57 6.98
C ALA A 30 7.56 0.12 7.50
N LEU A 31 7.59 1.44 7.70
CA LEU A 31 6.43 2.22 8.14
C LEU A 31 5.28 2.18 7.11
N ALA A 32 5.60 2.32 5.82
CA ALA A 32 4.61 2.22 4.75
C ALA A 32 3.92 0.85 4.75
N LEU A 33 4.70 -0.23 4.85
CA LEU A 33 4.18 -1.58 4.92
C LEU A 33 3.34 -1.81 6.19
N ILE A 34 3.78 -1.33 7.35
CA ILE A 34 2.99 -1.45 8.60
C ILE A 34 1.61 -0.81 8.44
N GLY A 35 1.53 0.40 7.85
CA GLY A 35 0.26 1.07 7.59
C GLY A 35 -0.64 0.26 6.65
N ALA A 36 -0.11 -0.20 5.51
CA ALA A 36 -0.88 -0.97 4.54
C ALA A 36 -1.35 -2.33 5.10
N PHE A 37 -0.47 -3.05 5.78
CA PHE A 37 -0.80 -4.34 6.39
C PHE A 37 -1.81 -4.22 7.52
N THR A 38 -1.83 -3.10 8.25
CA THR A 38 -2.86 -2.84 9.27
C THR A 38 -4.26 -2.82 8.63
N VAL A 39 -4.43 -2.13 7.50
CA VAL A 39 -5.71 -2.15 6.77
C VAL A 39 -6.06 -3.55 6.33
N PHE A 40 -5.12 -4.32 5.78
CA PHE A 40 -5.38 -5.71 5.38
C PHE A 40 -5.76 -6.62 6.55
N SER A 41 -5.14 -6.44 7.72
CA SER A 41 -5.49 -7.19 8.93
C SER A 41 -6.91 -6.91 9.40
N PHE A 42 -7.42 -5.70 9.18
CA PHE A 42 -8.75 -5.27 9.62
C PHE A 42 -9.75 -5.07 8.47
N ILE A 43 -9.42 -5.49 7.25
CA ILE A 43 -10.27 -5.22 6.07
C ILE A 43 -11.64 -5.89 6.19
N ALA A 44 -11.69 -7.13 6.70
CA ALA A 44 -12.93 -7.86 6.90
C ALA A 44 -13.83 -7.21 7.95
N PRO A 45 -13.37 -6.92 9.20
CA PRO A 45 -14.21 -6.23 10.17
C PRO A 45 -14.60 -4.82 9.71
N LEU A 46 -13.72 -4.08 9.02
CA LEU A 46 -14.07 -2.76 8.48
C LEU A 46 -15.15 -2.84 7.40
N ALA A 47 -15.07 -3.80 6.48
CA ALA A 47 -16.02 -3.95 5.39
C ALA A 47 -17.37 -4.53 5.87
N ILE A 48 -17.33 -5.57 6.70
CA ILE A 48 -18.53 -6.33 7.09
C ILE A 48 -19.22 -5.66 8.28
N GLU A 49 -18.51 -5.48 9.40
CA GLU A 49 -19.08 -4.94 10.64
C GLU A 49 -19.20 -3.41 10.57
N GLY A 50 -18.18 -2.73 10.03
CA GLY A 50 -18.16 -1.26 9.95
C GLY A 50 -18.98 -0.66 8.81
N ALA A 51 -19.17 -1.40 7.71
CA ALA A 51 -19.80 -0.88 6.51
C ALA A 51 -20.97 -1.72 5.97
N GLY A 52 -21.31 -2.82 6.65
CA GLY A 52 -22.47 -3.66 6.32
C GLY A 52 -22.34 -4.45 5.03
N LEU A 53 -21.13 -4.63 4.49
CA LEU A 53 -20.94 -5.42 3.27
C LEU A 53 -21.10 -6.91 3.51
N SER A 54 -21.63 -7.61 2.50
CA SER A 54 -21.68 -9.06 2.51
C SER A 54 -20.27 -9.67 2.48
N PRO A 55 -19.99 -10.76 3.21
CA PRO A 55 -18.69 -11.45 3.16
C PRO A 55 -18.25 -11.86 1.75
N ILE A 56 -19.21 -12.16 0.86
CA ILE A 56 -18.92 -12.54 -0.54
C ILE A 56 -18.33 -11.40 -1.37
N ALA A 57 -18.42 -10.16 -0.88
CA ALA A 57 -17.93 -8.99 -1.57
C ALA A 57 -16.43 -8.72 -1.31
N LEU A 58 -15.85 -9.36 -0.29
CA LEU A 58 -14.45 -9.19 0.11
C LEU A 58 -13.45 -9.61 -0.99
N PRO A 59 -13.62 -10.75 -1.70
CA PRO A 59 -12.75 -11.09 -2.83
C PRO A 59 -12.82 -10.05 -3.95
N GLY A 60 -13.99 -9.46 -4.21
CA GLY A 60 -14.17 -8.40 -5.18
C GLY A 60 -13.40 -7.12 -4.80
N MET A 61 -13.37 -6.77 -3.51
CA MET A 61 -12.56 -5.67 -3.00
C MET A 61 -11.07 -5.90 -3.20
N LEU A 62 -10.59 -7.11 -2.87
CA LEU A 62 -9.18 -7.47 -3.05
C LEU A 62 -8.79 -7.51 -4.53
N LEU A 63 -9.70 -7.93 -5.41
CA LEU A 63 -9.49 -7.89 -6.86
C LEU A 63 -9.40 -6.45 -7.37
N ALA A 64 -10.28 -5.57 -6.91
CA ALA A 64 -10.25 -4.14 -7.24
C ALA A 64 -8.94 -3.49 -6.77
N PHE A 65 -8.52 -3.79 -5.53
CA PHE A 65 -7.20 -3.38 -5.03
C PHE A 65 -6.07 -3.91 -5.92
N GLY A 66 -6.10 -5.20 -6.27
CA GLY A 66 -5.08 -5.82 -7.13
C GLY A 66 -4.98 -5.16 -8.51
N ALA A 67 -6.11 -4.81 -9.13
CA ALA A 67 -6.13 -4.05 -10.37
C ALA A 67 -5.49 -2.66 -10.20
N GLY A 68 -5.84 -1.95 -9.11
CA GLY A 68 -5.19 -0.70 -8.73
C GLY A 68 -3.68 -0.86 -8.55
N ALA A 69 -3.24 -1.91 -7.86
CA ALA A 69 -1.83 -2.21 -7.60
C ALA A 69 -1.03 -2.47 -8.88
N VAL A 70 -1.61 -3.15 -9.87
CA VAL A 70 -0.96 -3.33 -11.17
C VAL A 70 -0.75 -1.97 -11.85
N ILE A 71 -1.79 -1.12 -11.88
CA ILE A 71 -1.71 0.22 -12.45
C ILE A 71 -0.69 1.07 -11.70
N GLY A 72 -0.74 1.06 -10.37
CA GLY A 72 0.15 1.80 -9.47
C GLY A 72 1.62 1.44 -9.64
N ASN A 73 1.94 0.16 -9.76
CA ASN A 73 3.32 -0.27 -9.99
C ASN A 73 3.88 0.22 -11.34
N ILE A 74 3.05 0.19 -12.39
CA ILE A 74 3.46 0.68 -13.72
C ILE A 74 3.66 2.20 -13.69
N VAL A 75 2.65 2.94 -13.21
CA VAL A 75 2.66 4.40 -13.16
C VAL A 75 3.73 4.90 -12.21
N GLY A 76 3.89 4.26 -11.05
CA GLY A 76 4.90 4.57 -10.04
C GLY A 76 6.32 4.35 -10.56
N GLY A 77 6.56 3.27 -11.31
CA GLY A 77 7.84 3.04 -11.98
C GLY A 77 8.16 4.14 -13.00
N GLN A 78 7.20 4.44 -13.88
CA GLN A 78 7.34 5.52 -14.87
C GLN A 78 7.54 6.89 -14.21
N ALA A 79 6.84 7.17 -13.11
CA ALA A 79 6.98 8.40 -12.35
C ALA A 79 8.35 8.48 -11.66
N ALA A 80 8.85 7.38 -11.10
CA ALA A 80 10.18 7.32 -10.50
C ALA A 80 11.27 7.60 -11.53
N ASP A 81 11.15 7.03 -12.74
CA ASP A 81 12.08 7.25 -13.84
C ASP A 81 12.03 8.70 -14.35
N ARG A 82 10.82 9.30 -14.43
CA ARG A 82 10.62 10.64 -14.98
C ARG A 82 10.90 11.77 -13.99
N PHE A 83 10.48 11.62 -12.73
CA PHE A 83 10.48 12.69 -11.72
C PHE A 83 11.46 12.43 -10.57
N GLY A 84 12.11 11.27 -10.56
CA GLY A 84 13.04 10.84 -9.52
C GLY A 84 12.35 10.03 -8.42
N ALA A 85 13.08 9.02 -7.91
CA ALA A 85 12.57 8.08 -6.91
C ALA A 85 12.14 8.77 -5.60
N THR A 86 12.94 9.69 -5.06
CA THR A 86 12.64 10.35 -3.78
C THR A 86 11.34 11.13 -3.82
N ARG A 87 11.12 11.91 -4.90
CA ARG A 87 9.89 12.70 -5.06
C ARG A 87 8.69 11.78 -5.24
N THR A 88 8.82 10.73 -6.05
CA THR A 88 7.75 9.76 -6.29
C THR A 88 7.33 9.06 -5.00
N VAL A 89 8.29 8.58 -4.20
CA VAL A 89 8.03 7.97 -2.90
C VAL A 89 7.33 8.94 -1.94
N ALA A 90 7.76 10.21 -1.90
CA ALA A 90 7.11 11.21 -1.04
C ALA A 90 5.64 11.44 -1.41
N TRP A 91 5.32 11.51 -2.72
CA TRP A 91 3.94 11.61 -3.19
C TRP A 91 3.11 10.37 -2.87
N SER A 92 3.64 9.16 -3.11
CA SER A 92 2.97 7.90 -2.75
C SER A 92 2.68 7.82 -1.26
N LEU A 93 3.62 8.19 -0.40
CA LEU A 93 3.42 8.20 1.05
C LEU A 93 2.35 9.20 1.49
N ALA A 94 2.39 10.42 0.94
CA ALA A 94 1.39 11.45 1.27
C ALA A 94 -0.02 11.02 0.87
N LEU A 95 -0.16 10.45 -0.33
CA LEU A 95 -1.44 9.97 -0.83
C LEU A 95 -1.91 8.72 -0.07
N SER A 96 -1.00 7.82 0.29
CA SER A 96 -1.29 6.67 1.16
C SER A 96 -1.81 7.14 2.52
N ALA A 97 -1.17 8.12 3.15
CA ALA A 97 -1.64 8.68 4.42
C ALA A 97 -3.05 9.27 4.29
N ALA A 98 -3.32 10.02 3.22
CA ALA A 98 -4.66 10.57 2.96
C ALA A 98 -5.72 9.47 2.76
N MET A 99 -5.39 8.39 2.05
CA MET A 99 -6.27 7.23 1.89
C MET A 99 -6.57 6.55 3.23
N LEU A 100 -5.55 6.32 4.07
CA LEU A 100 -5.72 5.73 5.40
C LEU A 100 -6.62 6.57 6.31
N VAL A 101 -6.47 7.90 6.30
CA VAL A 101 -7.38 8.81 7.00
C VAL A 101 -8.80 8.64 6.48
N THR A 102 -8.98 8.58 5.16
CA THR A 102 -10.30 8.42 4.56
C THR A 102 -10.96 7.08 4.93
N PHE A 103 -10.18 5.98 4.99
CA PHE A 103 -10.66 4.68 5.48
C PHE A 103 -11.17 4.75 6.92
N SER A 104 -10.52 5.55 7.78
CA SER A 104 -10.98 5.76 9.15
C SER A 104 -12.24 6.63 9.22
N LEU A 105 -12.38 7.62 8.33
CA LEU A 105 -13.50 8.57 8.36
C LEU A 105 -14.80 8.01 7.77
N ILE A 106 -14.72 7.13 6.75
CA ILE A 106 -15.91 6.59 6.08
C ILE A 106 -16.87 5.90 7.07
N PRO A 107 -16.45 4.91 7.88
CA PRO A 107 -17.36 4.27 8.83
C PRO A 107 -17.86 5.21 9.94
N THR A 108 -17.12 6.29 10.24
CA THR A 108 -17.48 7.24 11.30
C THR A 108 -18.55 8.24 10.86
N PHE A 109 -18.50 8.71 9.61
CA PHE A 109 -19.33 9.84 9.14
C PHE A 109 -20.37 9.46 8.09
N LEU A 110 -20.20 8.35 7.35
CA LEU A 110 -21.17 7.95 6.32
C LEU A 110 -22.23 7.01 6.89
N PRO A 111 -23.48 7.12 6.42
CA PRO A 111 -24.50 6.10 6.69
C PRO A 111 -24.07 4.73 6.15
N HIS A 112 -24.44 3.66 6.85
CA HIS A 112 -24.07 2.27 6.52
C HIS A 112 -24.32 1.88 5.05
N HIS A 113 -25.37 2.42 4.41
CA HIS A 113 -25.69 2.11 3.01
C HIS A 113 -24.73 2.76 1.99
N LEU A 114 -24.06 3.85 2.34
CA LEU A 114 -23.02 4.48 1.49
C LEU A 114 -21.61 4.01 1.86
N ALA A 115 -21.38 3.60 3.11
CA ALA A 115 -20.06 3.21 3.58
C ALA A 115 -19.49 2.02 2.79
N GLY A 116 -20.29 0.97 2.58
CA GLY A 116 -19.87 -0.23 1.84
C GLY A 116 -19.42 0.06 0.39
N PRO A 117 -20.28 0.65 -0.45
CA PRO A 117 -19.92 1.02 -1.82
C PRO A 117 -18.73 2.00 -1.89
N SER A 118 -18.62 2.93 -0.94
CA SER A 118 -17.51 3.89 -0.90
C SER A 118 -16.18 3.21 -0.62
N LEU A 119 -16.13 2.29 0.36
CA LEU A 119 -14.94 1.50 0.66
C LEU A 119 -14.52 0.62 -0.53
N MET A 120 -15.49 0.01 -1.22
CA MET A 120 -15.21 -0.73 -2.46
C MET A 120 -14.62 0.16 -3.54
N GLY A 121 -15.23 1.32 -3.79
CA GLY A 121 -14.74 2.28 -4.77
C GLY A 121 -13.33 2.76 -4.44
N MET A 122 -12.99 2.90 -3.15
CA MET A 122 -11.67 3.32 -2.70
C MET A 122 -10.57 2.25 -2.81
N MET A 123 -10.91 0.98 -3.03
CA MET A 123 -9.90 -0.08 -3.21
C MET A 123 -9.01 0.17 -4.43
N VAL A 124 -9.56 0.67 -5.54
CA VAL A 124 -8.77 0.93 -6.75
C VAL A 124 -7.83 2.13 -6.55
N PRO A 125 -8.30 3.32 -6.12
CA PRO A 125 -7.40 4.42 -5.79
C PRO A 125 -6.35 4.04 -4.77
N TRP A 126 -6.70 3.30 -3.73
CA TRP A 126 -5.73 2.87 -2.73
C TRP A 126 -4.68 1.92 -3.30
N GLY A 127 -5.07 1.00 -4.20
CA GLY A 127 -4.12 0.13 -4.89
C GLY A 127 -3.14 0.88 -5.80
N ILE A 128 -3.51 2.03 -6.36
CA ILE A 128 -2.64 2.81 -7.26
C ILE A 128 -1.44 3.43 -6.54
N VAL A 129 -1.50 3.56 -5.22
CA VAL A 129 -0.64 4.44 -4.43
C VAL A 129 0.43 3.65 -3.68
#